data_AF-A0A1B1S0J7-F1
#
_entry.id   AF-A0A1B1S0J7-F1
#
_cell.length_a   1.000
_cell.length_b   1.000
_cell.length_c   1.000
_cell.angle_alpha   90.00
_cell.angle_beta   90.00
_cell.angle_gamma   90.00
#
_symmetry.space_group_name_H-M   'P 1'
#
loop_
_entity.id
_entity.type
_entity.pdbx_description
1 polymer ?
#
loop_
_entity_poly.entity_id
_entity_poly.type
_entity_poly.pdbx_seq_one_letter_code
_entity_poly.pdbx_strand_id
1 'polypeptide(L)'
;MNFKRILFFISFVISLVLPFFLHSLWTLAKWIDALFLIGLLLLMIYSVMLLIEGQFFTAFFKSTRNFFAKVNKKDQLIQESEKRTTYSVDYHREFPNRNAFFQIGLLFSIGSLVVSVTYFFLS
;
A
#
# COMPACT_ATOMS: atom_id res chain seq x y z
N MET A 1 2.39 -2.23 24.14
CA MET A 1 1.78 -0.96 23.67
C MET A 1 1.12 -1.24 22.31
N ASN A 2 -0.19 -1.00 22.13
CA ASN A 2 -0.91 -1.44 20.94
C ASN A 2 -0.52 -0.60 19.71
N PHE A 3 0.25 -1.16 18.78
CA PHE A 3 0.69 -0.51 17.53
C PHE A 3 -0.45 0.20 16.78
N LYS A 4 -1.62 -0.45 16.70
CA LYS A 4 -2.84 0.11 16.10
C LYS A 4 -3.28 1.43 16.76
N ARG A 5 -3.18 1.55 18.09
CA ARG A 5 -3.55 2.78 18.81
C ARG A 5 -2.56 3.91 18.57
N ILE A 6 -1.27 3.58 18.51
CA ILE A 6 -0.20 4.55 18.23
C ILE A 6 -0.37 5.09 16.80
N LEU A 7 -0.56 4.19 15.83
CA LEU A 7 -0.79 4.57 14.43
C LEU A 7 -2.03 5.47 14.30
N PHE A 8 -3.14 5.09 14.94
CA PHE A 8 -4.36 5.89 14.95
C PHE A 8 -4.13 7.30 15.51
N PHE A 9 -3.47 7.40 16.67
CA PHE A 9 -3.25 8.68 17.34
C PHE A 9 -2.32 9.59 16.51
N ILE A 10 -1.23 9.04 15.98
CA ILE A 10 -0.30 9.80 15.13
C ILE A 10 -1.01 10.29 13.87
N SER A 11 -1.75 9.42 13.17
CA SER A 11 -2.47 9.80 11.95
C SER A 11 -3.56 10.85 12.23
N PHE A 12 -4.22 10.78 13.38
CA PHE A 12 -5.19 11.80 13.80
C PHE A 12 -4.53 13.16 14.10
N VAL A 13 -3.40 13.16 14.83
CA VAL A 13 -2.64 14.39 15.11
C VAL A 13 -2.13 15.02 13.81
N ILE A 14 -1.60 14.22 12.90
CA ILE A 14 -1.16 14.70 11.58
C ILE A 14 -2.34 15.30 10.82
N SER A 15 -3.53 14.70 10.88
CA SER A 15 -4.74 15.24 10.25
C SER A 15 -5.14 16.62 10.75
N LEU A 16 -4.87 16.95 12.01
CA LEU A 16 -5.15 18.28 12.56
C LEU A 16 -4.13 19.32 12.11
N VAL A 17 -2.87 18.90 11.95
CA VAL A 17 -1.78 19.79 11.57
C VAL A 17 -1.75 20.04 10.05
N LEU A 18 -2.09 19.02 9.25
CA LEU A 18 -1.99 19.05 7.79
C LEU A 18 -2.74 20.23 7.11
N PRO A 19 -3.97 20.61 7.53
CA PRO A 19 -4.68 21.75 6.95
C PRO A 19 -3.95 23.08 7.10
N PHE A 20 -3.19 23.28 8.20
CA PHE A 20 -2.42 24.51 8.41
C PHE A 20 -1.25 24.65 7.42
N PHE A 21 -0.73 23.54 6.91
CA PHE A 21 0.33 23.54 5.90
C PHE A 21 -0.22 23.67 4.48
N LEU A 22 -1.39 23.07 4.20
CA LEU A 22 -1.95 23.03 2.85
C LEU A 22 -2.86 24.22 2.52
N HIS A 23 -3.47 24.86 3.52
CA HIS A 23 -4.48 25.90 3.31
C HIS A 23 -4.23 27.14 4.17
N SER A 24 -4.38 28.31 3.55
CA SER A 24 -4.22 29.62 4.21
C SER A 24 -5.33 29.90 5.25
N LEU A 25 -6.52 29.31 5.05
CA LEU A 25 -7.67 29.45 5.94
C LEU A 25 -8.11 28.08 6.43
N TRP A 26 -8.28 27.95 7.74
CA TRP A 26 -8.80 26.73 8.34
C TRP A 26 -10.32 26.70 8.21
N THR A 27 -10.84 25.66 7.54
CA THR A 27 -12.28 25.37 7.48
C THR A 27 -12.53 23.90 7.74
N LEU A 28 -13.73 23.57 8.23
CA LEU A 28 -14.12 22.20 8.56
C LEU A 28 -14.04 21.28 7.32
N ALA A 29 -14.43 21.78 6.15
CA ALA A 29 -14.29 21.06 4.88
C ALA A 29 -12.83 20.68 4.58
N LYS A 30 -11.88 21.61 4.79
CA LYS A 30 -10.45 21.35 4.56
C LYS A 30 -9.85 20.37 5.56
N TRP A 31 -10.35 20.34 6.78
CA TRP A 31 -9.96 19.32 7.74
C TRP A 31 -10.47 17.92 7.35
N ILE A 32 -11.71 17.82 6.84
CA ILE A 32 -12.26 16.56 6.31
C ILE A 32 -11.46 16.08 5.10
N ASP A 33 -11.11 16.97 4.17
CA ASP A 33 -10.25 16.65 3.03
C ASP A 33 -8.88 16.11 3.49
N ALA A 34 -8.25 16.76 4.49
CA ALA A 34 -6.99 16.30 5.07
C ALA A 34 -7.10 14.91 5.70
N LEU A 35 -8.20 14.64 6.41
CA LEU A 35 -8.47 13.35 7.04
C LEU A 35 -8.65 12.25 5.97
N PHE A 36 -9.32 12.56 4.86
CA PHE A 36 -9.43 11.67 3.71
C PHE A 36 -8.07 11.36 3.08
N LEU A 37 -7.24 12.39 2.85
CA LEU A 37 -5.91 12.25 2.25
C LEU A 37 -4.99 11.35 3.09
N ILE A 38 -5.04 11.48 4.41
CA ILE A 38 -4.27 10.63 5.32
C ILE A 38 -4.77 9.19 5.29
N GLY A 39 -6.09 8.99 5.29
CA GLY A 39 -6.69 7.67 5.11
C GLY A 39 -6.24 7.01 3.81
N LEU A 40 -6.24 7.77 2.71
CA LEU A 40 -5.80 7.32 1.40
C LEU A 40 -4.31 6.96 1.40
N LEU A 41 -3.47 7.77 2.05
CA LEU A 41 -2.04 7.51 2.18
C LEU A 41 -1.75 6.21 2.96
N LEU A 42 -2.48 5.96 4.05
CA LEU A 42 -2.40 4.71 4.80
C LEU A 42 -2.78 3.49 3.94
N LEU A 43 -3.82 3.61 3.12
CA LEU A 43 -4.23 2.57 2.17
C LEU A 43 -3.18 2.33 1.07
N MET A 44 -2.55 3.40 0.57
CA MET A 44 -1.45 3.26 -0.39
C MET A 44 -0.25 2.52 0.22
N ILE A 45 0.13 2.86 1.46
CA ILE A 45 1.21 2.15 2.17
C ILE A 45 0.87 0.66 2.31
N TYR A 46 -0.37 0.34 2.70
CA TYR A 46 -0.83 -1.05 2.79
C TYR A 46 -0.74 -1.79 1.45
N SER A 47 -1.18 -1.17 0.35
CA SER A 47 -1.09 -1.77 -1.00
C SER A 47 0.35 -2.01 -1.42
N VAL A 48 1.27 -1.09 -1.11
CA VAL A 48 2.70 -1.26 -1.38
C VAL A 48 3.26 -2.42 -0.56
N MET A 49 2.90 -2.53 0.72
CA MET A 49 3.31 -3.67 1.56
C MET A 49 2.83 -4.99 0.94
N LEU A 50 1.57 -5.08 0.49
CA LEU A 50 1.06 -6.28 -0.18
C LEU A 50 1.82 -6.64 -1.46
N LEU A 51 2.19 -5.66 -2.28
CA LEU A 51 2.98 -5.91 -3.50
C LEU A 51 4.36 -6.48 -3.18
N ILE A 52 4.97 -6.02 -2.09
CA ILE A 52 6.28 -6.49 -1.63
C ILE A 52 6.17 -7.90 -1.03
N GLU A 53 5.18 -8.17 -0.17
CA GLU A 53 4.95 -9.49 0.44
C GLU A 53 4.60 -10.55 -0.60
N GLY A 54 3.73 -10.21 -1.56
CA GLY A 54 3.31 -11.12 -2.63
C GLY A 54 4.40 -11.40 -3.66
N GLN A 55 5.62 -10.86 -3.46
CA GLN A 55 6.74 -10.96 -4.39
C GLN A 55 6.34 -10.60 -5.83
N PHE A 56 5.36 -9.70 -6.01
CA PHE A 56 4.73 -9.49 -7.32
C PHE A 56 5.77 -9.16 -8.39
N PHE A 57 6.70 -8.25 -8.07
CA PHE A 57 7.80 -7.88 -8.96
C PHE A 57 8.77 -9.04 -9.19
N THR A 58 9.17 -9.79 -8.15
CA THR A 58 10.08 -10.94 -8.29
C THR A 58 9.47 -12.03 -9.15
N ALA A 59 8.21 -12.38 -8.91
CA ALA A 59 7.45 -13.34 -9.71
C ALA A 59 7.28 -12.85 -11.16
N PHE A 60 7.00 -11.56 -11.35
CA PHE A 60 6.89 -10.94 -12.69
C PHE A 60 8.22 -10.96 -13.45
N PHE A 61 9.34 -10.60 -12.81
CA PHE A 61 10.67 -10.67 -13.40
C PHE A 61 11.09 -12.11 -13.69
N LYS A 62 10.79 -13.06 -12.79
CA LYS A 62 11.06 -14.48 -13.01
C LYS A 62 10.23 -15.05 -14.16
N SER A 63 8.95 -14.70 -14.25
CA SER A 63 8.07 -15.10 -15.33
C SER A 63 8.55 -14.55 -16.67
N THR A 64 8.88 -13.26 -16.71
CA THR A 64 9.44 -12.59 -17.90
C THR A 64 10.77 -13.22 -18.32
N ARG A 65 11.68 -13.48 -17.37
CA ARG A 65 12.96 -14.16 -17.67
C ARG A 65 12.74 -15.57 -18.20
N ASN A 66 11.84 -16.35 -17.60
CA ASN A 66 11.48 -17.68 -18.09
C ASN A 66 10.84 -17.65 -19.48
N PHE A 67 10.05 -16.62 -19.78
CA PHE A 67 9.47 -16.40 -21.10
C PHE A 67 10.58 -16.14 -22.14
N PHE A 68 11.50 -15.22 -21.87
CA PHE A 68 12.63 -14.94 -22.77
C PHE A 68 13.58 -16.14 -22.92
N ALA A 69 13.84 -16.89 -21.85
CA ALA A 69 14.66 -18.11 -21.91
C ALA A 69 13.99 -19.21 -22.75
N LYS A 70 12.65 -19.34 -22.72
CA LYS A 70 11.91 -20.27 -23.58
C LYS A 70 11.82 -19.83 -25.04
N VAL A 71 11.80 -18.52 -25.30
CA VAL A 71 11.78 -17.98 -26.68
C VAL A 71 13.15 -18.14 -27.34
N ASN A 72 14.25 -18.08 -26.57
CA ASN A 72 15.59 -18.22 -27.09
C ASN A 72 16.03 -19.70 -27.18
N LYS A 73 15.86 -20.34 -28.34
CA LYS A 73 16.21 -21.76 -28.58
C LYS A 73 17.66 -22.12 -28.25
N LYS A 74 18.60 -21.16 -28.30
CA LYS A 74 20.00 -21.37 -27.90
C LYS A 74 20.15 -21.59 -26.39
N ASP A 75 19.43 -20.82 -25.57
CA ASP A 75 19.50 -20.95 -24.12
C ASP A 75 18.84 -22.25 -23.64
N GLN A 76 17.75 -22.69 -24.29
CA GLN A 76 17.12 -24.00 -24.00
C GLN A 76 18.10 -25.17 -24.13
N LEU A 77 18.86 -25.24 -25.23
CA LEU A 77 19.83 -26.31 -25.48
C LEU A 77 20.98 -26.33 -24.46
N ILE A 78 21.40 -25.15 -23.97
CA ILE A 78 22.44 -25.02 -22.94
C ILE A 78 21.89 -25.40 -21.56
N GLN A 79 20.63 -25.06 -21.27
CA GLN A 79 19.99 -25.40 -19.99
C GLN A 79 19.73 -26.91 -19.85
N GLU A 80 19.35 -27.57 -20.94
CA GLU A 80 19.15 -29.02 -20.99
C GLU A 80 20.46 -29.79 -20.88
N SER A 81 21.55 -29.27 -21.46
CA SER A 81 22.87 -29.91 -21.36
C SER A 81 23.50 -29.77 -19.97
N GLU A 82 23.27 -28.65 -19.27
CA GLU A 82 23.85 -28.40 -17.95
C GLU A 82 23.03 -28.95 -16.76
N LYS A 83 21.85 -29.56 -16.98
CA LYS A 83 20.94 -30.04 -15.93
C LYS A 83 20.74 -29.04 -14.77
N ARG A 84 20.72 -27.73 -15.06
CA ARG A 84 20.57 -26.70 -14.02
C ARG A 84 19.15 -26.74 -13.45
N THR A 85 19.00 -27.31 -12.25
CA THR A 85 17.77 -27.20 -11.47
C THR A 85 17.62 -25.75 -11.01
N THR A 86 16.53 -25.10 -11.42
CA THR A 86 16.22 -23.73 -11.02
C THR A 86 15.75 -23.75 -9.58
N TYR A 87 16.67 -23.69 -8.62
CA TYR A 87 16.33 -23.58 -7.21
C TYR A 87 15.51 -22.30 -6.98
N SER A 88 14.27 -22.45 -6.54
CA SER A 88 13.47 -21.35 -6.04
C SER A 88 13.91 -21.03 -4.62
N VAL A 89 14.55 -19.88 -4.43
CA VAL A 89 14.74 -19.31 -3.10
C VAL A 89 13.39 -18.74 -2.67
N ASP A 90 12.65 -19.50 -1.86
CA ASP A 90 11.41 -19.04 -1.24
C ASP A 90 11.74 -18.10 -0.08
N TYR A 91 11.83 -16.80 -0.39
CA TYR A 91 11.96 -15.76 0.63
C TYR A 91 10.60 -15.14 0.93
N HIS A 92 9.83 -15.73 1.83
CA HIS A 92 8.56 -15.16 2.26
C HIS A 92 8.82 -14.04 3.29
N ARG A 93 8.55 -12.79 2.90
CA ARG A 93 8.65 -11.63 3.81
C ARG A 93 7.23 -11.22 4.16
N GLU A 94 6.83 -11.45 5.41
CA GLU A 94 5.57 -10.93 5.95
C GLU A 94 5.86 -9.68 6.80
N PHE A 95 5.12 -8.60 6.58
CA PHE A 95 5.17 -7.43 7.44
C PHE A 95 4.22 -7.63 8.63
N PRO A 96 4.73 -7.61 9.87
CA PRO A 96 3.86 -7.65 11.03
C PRO A 96 2.99 -6.38 11.07
N ASN A 97 1.70 -6.56 11.34
CA ASN A 97 0.71 -5.49 11.50
C ASN A 97 0.23 -4.75 10.23
N ARG A 98 0.39 -5.30 9.02
CA ARG A 98 -0.17 -4.65 7.80
C ARG A 98 -1.66 -4.34 7.91
N ASN A 99 -2.43 -5.22 8.55
CA ASN A 99 -3.88 -5.07 8.70
C ASN A 99 -4.27 -3.82 9.50
N ALA A 100 -3.38 -3.31 10.36
CA ALA A 100 -3.63 -2.07 11.09
C ALA A 100 -3.66 -0.85 10.16
N PHE A 101 -2.76 -0.80 9.16
CA PHE A 101 -2.76 0.26 8.15
C PHE A 101 -4.03 0.25 7.32
N PHE A 102 -4.47 -0.94 6.89
CA PHE A 102 -5.71 -1.10 6.13
C PHE A 102 -6.95 -0.66 6.95
N GLN A 103 -7.11 -1.18 8.16
CA GLN A 103 -8.28 -0.88 9.00
C GLN A 103 -8.39 0.61 9.35
N ILE A 104 -7.27 1.25 9.70
CA ILE A 104 -7.27 2.68 10.06
C ILE A 104 -7.46 3.54 8.82
N GLY A 105 -6.76 3.23 7.72
CA GLY A 105 -6.90 3.95 6.46
C GLY A 105 -8.32 3.91 5.93
N LEU A 106 -8.95 2.73 5.94
CA LEU A 106 -10.34 2.55 5.52
C LEU A 106 -11.31 3.32 6.42
N LEU A 107 -11.11 3.28 7.75
CA LEU A 107 -11.94 4.03 8.69
C LEU A 107 -11.86 5.54 8.46
N PHE A 108 -10.66 6.08 8.22
CA PHE A 108 -10.48 7.50 7.92
C PHE A 108 -11.08 7.89 6.58
N SER A 109 -10.82 7.14 5.50
CA SER A 109 -11.34 7.47 4.18
C SER A 109 -12.86 7.35 4.08
N ILE A 110 -13.46 6.28 4.63
CA ILE A 110 -14.92 6.12 4.62
C ILE A 110 -15.55 7.12 5.59
N GLY A 111 -14.98 7.29 6.79
CA GLY A 111 -15.48 8.24 7.77
C GLY A 111 -15.50 9.67 7.23
N SER A 112 -14.42 10.13 6.60
CA SER A 112 -14.36 11.45 5.99
C SER A 112 -15.34 11.60 4.82
N LEU A 113 -15.52 10.56 4.00
CA LEU A 113 -16.46 10.60 2.88
C LEU A 113 -17.91 10.73 3.37
N VAL A 114 -18.30 9.93 4.38
CA VAL A 114 -19.63 10.01 4.97
C VAL A 114 -19.87 11.40 5.55
N VAL A 115 -18.92 11.93 6.32
CA VAL A 115 -19.03 13.28 6.90
C VAL A 115 -19.11 14.34 5.81
N SER A 116 -18.29 14.24 4.76
CA SER A 116 -18.30 15.17 3.62
C SER A 116 -19.65 15.17 2.90
N VAL A 117 -20.21 13.99 2.63
CA VAL A 117 -21.53 13.85 1.99
C VAL A 117 -22.62 14.45 2.88
N THR A 118 -22.62 14.15 4.19
CA THR A 118 -23.61 14.73 5.10
C THR A 118 -23.50 16.25 5.19
N TYR A 119 -22.27 16.78 5.18
CA TYR A 119 -22.04 18.23 5.17
C TYR A 119 -22.59 18.88 3.91
N PHE A 120 -22.40 18.25 2.75
CA PHE A 120 -22.92 18.75 1.48
C PHE A 120 -24.45 18.74 1.41
N PHE A 121 -25.11 17.71 1.94
CA PHE A 121 -26.58 17.63 1.93
C PHE A 121 -27.26 18.53 2.98
N LEU A 122 -26.55 18.88 4.06
CA LEU A 122 -27.09 19.70 5.15
C LEU A 122 -26.82 21.21 4.96
N SER A 123 -25.82 21.56 4.15
CA SER A 123 -25.47 22.93 3.78
C SER A 123 -26.28 23.45 2.60
#